data_AF-A0A949MFY5-F1
#
_entry.id   AF-A0A949MFY5-F1
#
_cell.length_a   1.000
_cell.length_b   1.000
_cell.length_c   1.000
_cell.angle_alpha   90.00
_cell.angle_beta   90.00
_cell.angle_gamma   90.00
#
_symmetry.space_group_name_H-M   'P 1'
#
loop_
_entity.id
_entity.type
_entity.pdbx_description
1 polymer ?
#
loop_
_entity_poly.entity_id
_entity_poly.type
_entity_poly.pdbx_seq_one_letter_code
_entity_poly.pdbx_strand_id
1 'polypeptide(L)'
;MASPPIKPPALPSGDGHVVLERQEKKTIPPPNYQVVMLNDDFTPMEFVVAVLERFFNKDHETAVQIMLKVHLEGRGICGVYSRDVASTKVDQVQAAARKAGHPLQCLMEKT
;
A
#
# COMPACT_ATOMS: atom_id res chain seq x y z
N MET A 1 -39.11 -26.37 44.84
CA MET A 1 -38.63 -26.49 46.23
C MET A 1 -37.12 -26.26 46.21
N ALA A 2 -36.61 -25.66 47.28
CA ALA A 2 -35.37 -24.88 47.35
C ALA A 2 -34.08 -25.59 46.94
N SER A 3 -33.25 -24.90 46.15
CA SER A 3 -31.81 -25.14 46.03
C SER A 3 -31.07 -24.48 47.20
N PRO A 4 -29.96 -25.04 47.70
CA PRO A 4 -29.21 -24.52 48.84
C PRO A 4 -28.40 -23.25 48.50
N PRO A 5 -28.11 -22.37 49.47
CA PRO A 5 -27.39 -21.12 49.23
C PRO A 5 -25.88 -21.37 49.11
N ILE A 6 -25.29 -20.93 48.00
CA ILE A 6 -23.84 -20.90 47.81
C ILE A 6 -23.30 -19.64 48.51
N LYS A 7 -22.39 -19.85 49.46
CA LYS A 7 -21.74 -18.82 50.27
C LYS A 7 -20.80 -17.96 49.40
N PRO A 8 -20.85 -16.61 49.46
CA PRO A 8 -19.93 -15.78 48.70
C PRO A 8 -18.51 -15.85 49.31
N PRO A 9 -17.44 -15.86 48.49
CA PRO A 9 -16.08 -15.78 48.99
C PRO A 9 -15.78 -14.37 49.51
N ALA A 10 -15.06 -14.32 50.63
CA ALA A 10 -14.66 -13.11 51.34
C ALA A 10 -13.69 -12.24 50.52
N LEU A 11 -13.92 -10.93 50.51
CA LEU A 11 -12.98 -9.93 49.99
C LEU A 11 -11.79 -9.77 50.95
N PRO A 12 -10.55 -9.72 50.46
CA PRO A 12 -9.47 -9.04 51.17
C PRO A 12 -9.37 -7.58 50.72
N SER A 13 -9.27 -6.71 51.71
CA SER A 13 -8.93 -5.29 51.60
C SER A 13 -7.52 -5.10 51.03
N GLY A 14 -7.36 -4.13 50.12
CA GLY A 14 -6.08 -3.48 49.81
C GLY A 14 -5.20 -4.19 48.78
N ASP A 15 -5.41 -3.88 47.50
CA ASP A 15 -4.43 -3.24 46.59
C ASP A 15 -5.11 -3.12 45.22
N GLY A 16 -5.11 -1.91 44.64
CA GLY A 16 -5.92 -1.53 43.47
C GLY A 16 -5.45 -2.14 42.15
N HIS A 17 -5.59 -3.45 41.98
CA HIS A 17 -5.42 -4.10 40.69
C HIS A 17 -6.65 -3.85 39.80
N VAL A 18 -6.58 -2.78 39.01
CA VAL A 18 -7.50 -2.53 37.89
C VAL A 18 -7.22 -3.57 36.81
N VAL A 19 -8.04 -4.62 36.75
CA VAL A 19 -8.05 -5.54 35.62
C VAL A 19 -8.70 -4.79 34.44
N LEU A 20 -7.87 -4.16 33.61
CA LEU A 20 -8.33 -3.53 32.37
C LEU A 20 -8.86 -4.62 31.44
N GLU A 21 -10.18 -4.64 31.26
CA GLU A 21 -10.85 -5.45 30.26
C GLU A 21 -10.20 -5.18 28.90
N ARG A 22 -9.73 -6.23 28.23
CA ARG A 22 -8.96 -6.13 26.98
C ARG A 22 -9.91 -5.68 25.86
N GLN A 23 -10.08 -4.37 25.73
CA GLN A 23 -10.87 -3.76 24.68
C GLN A 23 -10.22 -4.11 23.33
N GLU A 24 -10.84 -5.00 22.56
CA GLU A 24 -10.42 -5.32 21.20
C GLU A 24 -10.59 -4.06 20.33
N LYS A 25 -9.59 -3.19 20.33
CA LYS A 25 -9.52 -2.06 19.40
C LYS A 25 -9.49 -2.66 17.99
N LYS A 26 -10.61 -2.60 17.29
CA LYS A 26 -10.69 -2.88 15.85
C LYS A 26 -9.73 -1.92 15.13
N THR A 27 -8.53 -2.39 14.83
CA THR A 27 -7.56 -1.64 14.03
C THR A 27 -8.08 -1.60 12.60
N ILE A 28 -8.39 -0.40 12.11
CA ILE A 28 -8.72 -0.20 10.70
C ILE A 28 -7.44 -0.52 9.90
N PRO A 29 -7.50 -1.42 8.91
CA PRO A 29 -6.32 -1.72 8.09
C PRO A 29 -5.84 -0.44 7.38
N PRO A 30 -4.52 -0.23 7.26
CA PRO A 30 -3.99 0.95 6.59
C PRO A 30 -4.50 1.01 5.13
N PRO A 31 -4.80 2.22 4.61
CA PRO A 31 -5.28 2.36 3.25
C PRO A 31 -4.18 1.95 2.25
N ASN A 32 -4.60 1.29 1.19
CA ASN A 32 -3.74 0.98 0.06
C ASN A 32 -3.59 2.21 -0.85
N TYR A 33 -2.52 2.20 -1.64
CA TYR A 33 -2.19 3.23 -2.61
C TYR A 33 -1.87 2.58 -3.95
N GLN A 34 -2.44 3.11 -5.01
CA GLN A 34 -2.10 2.77 -6.38
C GLN A 34 -0.91 3.61 -6.82
N VAL A 35 0.10 2.98 -7.39
CA VAL A 35 1.17 3.68 -8.11
C VAL A 35 0.80 3.72 -9.57
N VAL A 36 0.79 4.93 -10.13
CA VAL A 36 0.28 5.24 -11.46
C VAL A 36 1.36 5.95 -12.25
N MET A 37 1.51 5.56 -13.50
CA MET A 37 2.36 6.23 -14.48
C MET A 37 1.49 7.04 -15.45
N LEU A 38 1.96 8.23 -15.82
CA LEU A 38 1.28 9.12 -16.75
C LEU A 38 1.99 9.15 -18.09
N ASN A 39 1.22 9.30 -19.16
CA ASN A 39 1.74 9.42 -20.52
C ASN A 39 2.43 10.77 -20.75
N ASP A 40 3.44 10.75 -21.61
CA ASP A 40 4.09 11.92 -22.16
C ASP A 40 4.67 11.59 -23.56
N ASP A 41 4.98 12.60 -24.35
CA ASP A 41 5.41 12.43 -25.74
C ASP A 41 6.93 12.16 -25.93
N PHE A 42 7.72 12.15 -24.85
CA PHE A 42 9.19 12.15 -24.94
C PHE A 42 9.85 10.93 -24.32
N THR A 43 9.18 10.22 -23.41
CA THR A 43 9.70 9.03 -22.78
C THR A 43 9.59 7.82 -23.73
N PRO A 44 10.69 7.13 -24.07
CA PRO A 44 10.64 5.95 -24.93
C PRO A 44 9.81 4.80 -24.32
N MET A 45 9.05 4.08 -25.16
CA MET A 45 8.25 2.92 -24.73
C MET A 45 9.10 1.85 -24.04
N GLU A 46 10.28 1.54 -24.59
CA GLU A 46 11.23 0.58 -23.99
C GLU A 46 11.70 1.01 -22.60
N PHE A 47 11.85 2.31 -22.35
CA PHE A 47 12.19 2.81 -21.02
C PHE A 47 11.07 2.53 -20.01
N VAL A 48 9.81 2.75 -20.42
CA VAL A 48 8.63 2.45 -19.59
C VAL A 48 8.56 0.96 -19.25
N VAL A 49 8.78 0.08 -20.23
CA VAL A 49 8.81 -1.38 -20.03
C VAL A 49 9.92 -1.75 -19.03
N ALA A 50 11.14 -1.25 -19.22
CA ALA A 50 12.26 -1.53 -18.32
C ALA A 50 12.00 -1.04 -16.88
N VAL A 51 11.31 0.10 -16.71
CA VAL A 51 10.88 0.61 -15.40
C VAL A 51 9.88 -0.34 -14.73
N LEU A 52 8.90 -0.84 -15.48
CA LEU A 52 7.88 -1.77 -14.98
C LEU A 52 8.49 -3.11 -14.57
N GLU A 53 9.41 -3.66 -15.36
CA GLU A 53 10.12 -4.89 -15.03
C GLU A 53 11.00 -4.71 -13.78
N ARG A 54 11.80 -3.63 -13.75
CA ARG A 54 12.80 -3.41 -12.69
C ARG A 54 12.20 -3.05 -11.33
N PHE A 55 11.24 -2.13 -11.30
CA PHE A 55 10.75 -1.55 -10.05
C PHE A 55 9.41 -2.12 -9.62
N PHE A 56 8.63 -2.70 -10.52
CA PHE A 56 7.31 -3.28 -10.22
C PHE A 56 7.26 -4.79 -10.36
N ASN A 57 8.39 -5.42 -10.72
CA ASN A 57 8.52 -6.87 -10.89
C ASN A 57 7.47 -7.42 -11.85
N LYS A 58 7.13 -6.65 -12.89
CA LYS A 58 6.29 -7.14 -13.99
C LYS A 58 7.11 -8.04 -14.88
N ASP A 59 6.52 -9.12 -15.35
CA ASP A 59 7.04 -9.83 -16.51
C ASP A 59 6.92 -8.93 -17.76
N HIS A 60 7.64 -9.30 -18.81
CA HIS A 60 7.72 -8.51 -20.03
C HIS A 60 6.35 -8.27 -20.70
N GLU A 61 5.52 -9.31 -20.77
CA GLU A 61 4.21 -9.21 -21.42
C GLU A 61 3.29 -8.25 -20.65
N THR A 62 3.23 -8.40 -19.32
CA THR A 62 2.46 -7.49 -18.46
C THR A 62 3.01 -6.06 -18.52
N ALA A 63 4.33 -5.90 -18.59
CA ALA A 63 4.96 -4.59 -18.69
C ALA A 63 4.58 -3.88 -20.02
N VAL A 64 4.62 -4.59 -21.13
CA VAL A 64 4.20 -4.08 -22.44
C VAL A 64 2.71 -3.70 -22.43
N GLN A 65 1.84 -4.53 -21.83
CA GLN A 65 0.41 -4.22 -21.72
C GLN A 65 0.15 -2.95 -20.91
N ILE A 66 0.82 -2.79 -19.75
CA ILE A 66 0.70 -1.58 -18.93
C ILE A 66 1.25 -0.37 -19.69
N MET A 67 2.40 -0.51 -20.35
CA MET A 67 2.98 0.56 -21.17
C MET A 67 2.02 1.03 -22.26
N LEU A 68 1.43 0.10 -23.02
CA LEU A 68 0.43 0.42 -24.05
C LEU A 68 -0.78 1.12 -23.45
N LYS A 69 -1.24 0.68 -22.27
CA LYS A 69 -2.33 1.35 -21.55
C LYS A 69 -1.98 2.80 -21.20
N VAL A 70 -0.78 3.05 -20.67
CA VAL A 70 -0.30 4.41 -20.40
C VAL A 70 -0.34 5.23 -21.69
N HIS A 71 0.22 4.70 -22.77
CA HIS A 71 0.30 5.41 -24.05
C HIS A 71 -1.08 5.75 -24.65
N LEU A 72 -2.01 4.79 -24.63
CA LEU A 72 -3.31 4.91 -25.29
C LEU A 72 -4.36 5.62 -24.43
N GLU A 73 -4.33 5.42 -23.10
CA GLU A 73 -5.34 5.94 -22.17
C GLU A 73 -4.83 7.14 -21.35
N GLY A 74 -3.57 7.55 -21.55
CA GLY A 74 -2.95 8.66 -20.84
C GLY A 74 -2.40 8.30 -19.45
N ARG A 75 -2.77 7.15 -18.89
CA ARG A 75 -2.29 6.66 -17.59
C ARG A 75 -2.41 5.14 -17.44
N GLY A 76 -1.63 4.57 -16.53
CA GLY A 76 -1.68 3.14 -16.21
C GLY A 76 -1.29 2.85 -14.77
N ILE A 77 -1.94 1.87 -14.17
CA ILE A 77 -1.64 1.40 -12.80
C ILE A 77 -0.49 0.41 -12.88
N CYS A 78 0.62 0.73 -12.21
CA CYS A 78 1.81 -0.12 -12.13
C CYS A 78 1.67 -1.17 -11.01
N GLY A 79 1.00 -0.83 -9.92
CA GLY A 79 0.76 -1.74 -8.80
C GLY A 79 0.05 -1.07 -7.62
N VAL A 80 -0.34 -1.88 -6.62
CA VAL A 80 -1.02 -1.43 -5.40
C VAL A 80 -0.18 -1.84 -4.19
N TYR A 81 0.10 -0.89 -3.31
CA TYR A 81 1.00 -1.06 -2.19
C TYR A 81 0.53 -0.30 -0.94
N SER A 82 1.19 -0.53 0.20
CA SER A 82 1.09 0.37 1.34
C SER A 82 1.69 1.73 1.00
N ARG A 83 1.33 2.77 1.76
CA ARG A 83 1.79 4.15 1.53
C ARG A 83 3.31 4.27 1.37
N ASP A 84 4.07 3.68 2.29
CA ASP A 84 5.52 3.84 2.34
C ASP A 84 6.21 3.14 1.15
N VAL A 85 5.69 1.96 0.78
CA VAL A 85 6.17 1.21 -0.40
C VAL A 85 5.80 1.93 -1.68
N ALA A 86 4.58 2.48 -1.78
CA ALA A 86 4.15 3.27 -2.93
C ALA A 86 5.03 4.53 -3.09
N SER A 87 5.27 5.27 -2.02
CA SER A 87 6.15 6.46 -2.02
C SER A 87 7.56 6.10 -2.48
N THR A 88 8.14 5.04 -1.93
CA THR A 88 9.48 4.60 -2.31
C THR A 88 9.56 4.22 -3.79
N LYS A 89 8.54 3.53 -4.32
CA LYS A 89 8.51 3.17 -5.75
C LYS A 89 8.38 4.40 -6.65
N VAL A 90 7.54 5.37 -6.27
CA VAL A 90 7.42 6.65 -6.99
C VAL A 90 8.79 7.35 -7.05
N ASP A 91 9.48 7.48 -5.92
CA ASP A 91 10.78 8.14 -5.85
C ASP A 91 11.84 7.41 -6.71
N GLN A 92 11.85 6.08 -6.69
CA GLN A 92 12.74 5.26 -7.52
C GLN A 92 12.51 5.49 -9.02
N VAL A 93 11.26 5.51 -9.47
CA VAL A 93 10.91 5.74 -10.88
C VAL A 93 11.28 7.16 -11.30
N GLN A 94 10.93 8.16 -10.50
CA GLN A 94 11.25 9.57 -10.79
C GLN A 94 12.77 9.81 -10.85
N ALA A 95 13.54 9.20 -9.95
CA ALA A 95 15.00 9.27 -9.98
C ALA A 95 15.58 8.63 -11.25
N ALA A 96 15.06 7.45 -11.65
CA ALA A 96 15.49 6.78 -12.87
C ALA A 96 15.16 7.61 -14.13
N ALA A 97 13.94 8.15 -14.22
CA ALA A 97 13.51 9.00 -15.34
C ALA A 97 14.38 10.27 -15.45
N ARG A 98 14.60 10.96 -14.32
CA ARG A 98 15.46 12.15 -14.28
C ARG A 98 16.89 11.84 -14.71
N LYS A 99 17.45 10.71 -14.25
CA LYS A 99 18.81 10.29 -14.63
C LYS A 99 18.92 9.97 -16.12
N ALA A 100 17.86 9.42 -16.72
CA ALA A 100 17.78 9.12 -18.14
C ALA A 100 17.40 10.34 -19.00
N GLY A 101 17.01 11.46 -18.39
CA GLY A 101 16.61 12.67 -19.11
C GLY A 101 15.17 12.61 -19.66
N HIS A 102 14.32 11.75 -19.10
CA HIS A 102 12.92 11.60 -19.52
C HIS A 102 11.98 12.35 -18.56
N PRO A 103 10.90 12.98 -19.08
CA PRO A 103 9.93 13.70 -18.25
C PRO A 103 8.88 12.79 -17.59
N LEU A 104 9.05 11.45 -17.67
CA LEU A 104 8.11 10.46 -17.16
C LEU A 104 7.63 10.76 -15.74
N GLN A 105 6.31 10.87 -15.57
CA GLN A 105 5.69 11.10 -14.28
C GLN A 105 5.13 9.81 -13.68
N CYS A 106 5.38 9.65 -12.38
CA CYS A 106 4.84 8.58 -11.57
C CYS A 106 4.32 9.16 -10.25
N LEU A 107 3.13 8.74 -9.83
CA LEU A 107 2.42 9.26 -8.67
C LEU A 107 1.74 8.14 -7.89
N MET A 108 1.42 8.40 -6.62
CA MET A 108 0.61 7.50 -5.80
C MET A 108 -0.74 8.12 -5.47
N GLU A 109 -1.82 7.33 -5.61
CA GLU A 109 -3.19 7.73 -5.31
C GLU A 109 -3.78 6.79 -4.25
N LYS A 110 -4.50 7.35 -3.28
CA LYS A 110 -5.21 6.56 -2.27
C LYS A 110 -6.37 5.80 -2.93
N THR A 111 -6.50 4.51 -2.63
CA THR A 111 -7.66 3.68 -3.02
C THR A 111 -8.84 3.86 -2.08
#